data_AF-A0A5Q4E0S7-F1
#
_entry.id   AF-A0A5Q4E0S7-F1
#
_cell.length_a   1.000
_cell.length_b   1.000
_cell.length_c   1.000
_cell.angle_alpha   90.00
_cell.angle_beta   90.00
_cell.angle_gamma   90.00
#
_symmetry.space_group_name_H-M   'P 1'
#
loop_
_entity.id
_entity.type
_entity.pdbx_description
1 polymer ?
#
loop_
_entity_poly.entity_id
_entity_poly.type
_entity_poly.pdbx_seq_one_letter_code
_entity_poly.pdbx_strand_id
1 'polypeptide(L)'
;MSPAPNAPVLLWFKRDLRVLDHPALAAAGAYVLPVYIIEPEYWALPDTSARQWAFTAEALESLRADLAAMGQPLIVRMGDAVTELARLCKGQGITQMISHEETGNGWTY
;
A
#
# COMPACT_ATOMS: atom_id res chain seq x y z
N MET A 1 -4.21 15.95 -21.65
CA MET A 1 -5.06 16.15 -20.46
C MET A 1 -4.13 16.57 -19.33
N SER A 2 -4.19 17.82 -18.88
CA SER A 2 -3.40 18.24 -17.72
C SER A 2 -4.00 17.58 -16.46
N PRO A 3 -3.19 17.07 -15.52
CA PRO A 3 -3.72 16.47 -14.29
C PRO A 3 -4.57 17.51 -13.55
N ALA A 4 -5.68 17.06 -12.96
CA ALA A 4 -6.49 17.91 -12.09
C ALA A 4 -5.60 18.42 -10.94
N PRO A 5 -5.74 19.69 -10.50
CA PRO A 5 -4.79 20.36 -9.61
C PRO A 5 -4.68 19.80 -8.18
N ASN A 6 -5.12 18.56 -7.92
CA ASN A 6 -5.02 17.86 -6.64
C ASN A 6 -5.20 16.32 -6.79
N ALA A 7 -4.61 15.70 -7.82
CA ALA A 7 -4.65 14.24 -7.93
C ALA A 7 -3.94 13.58 -6.72
N PRO A 8 -4.54 12.60 -6.03
CA PRO A 8 -3.88 11.95 -4.90
C PRO A 8 -2.60 11.24 -5.34
N VAL A 9 -1.66 11.11 -4.41
CA VAL A 9 -0.52 10.20 -4.56
C VAL A 9 -0.91 8.83 -3.99
N LEU A 10 -0.72 7.75 -4.76
CA LEU A 10 -0.93 6.40 -4.23
C LEU A 10 0.29 6.00 -3.39
N LEU A 11 0.08 5.66 -2.12
CA LEU A 11 1.13 5.13 -1.24
C LEU A 11 0.91 3.63 -1.04
N TRP A 12 1.74 2.81 -1.67
CA TRP A 12 1.63 1.37 -1.61
C TRP A 12 2.50 0.79 -0.49
N PHE A 13 1.82 0.24 0.53
CA PHE A 13 2.40 -0.52 1.62
C PHE A 13 2.60 -1.98 1.20
N LYS A 14 3.80 -2.49 1.49
CA LYS A 14 4.19 -3.89 1.28
C LYS A 14 4.48 -4.53 2.66
N ARG A 15 5.70 -4.95 2.99
CA ARG A 15 6.05 -5.61 4.26
C ARG A 15 6.27 -4.65 5.41
N ASP A 16 6.72 -3.44 5.13
CA ASP A 16 6.88 -2.41 6.17
C ASP A 16 5.54 -1.72 6.46
N LEU A 17 4.77 -2.31 7.38
CA LEU A 17 3.44 -1.87 7.76
C LEU A 17 3.46 -0.86 8.91
N ARG A 18 4.35 0.13 8.84
CA ARG A 18 4.54 1.14 9.89
C ARG A 18 4.32 2.53 9.33
N VAL A 19 3.71 3.38 10.14
CA VAL A 19 3.54 4.82 9.82
C VAL A 19 4.82 5.62 10.11
N LEU A 20 5.67 5.13 11.02
CA LEU A 20 6.85 5.82 11.54
C LEU A 20 7.89 6.07 10.45
N ASP A 21 8.29 7.33 10.30
CA ASP A 21 9.28 7.84 9.34
C ASP A 21 8.97 7.53 7.88
N HIS A 22 7.74 7.76 7.41
CA HIS A 22 7.47 7.86 5.97
C HIS A 22 7.72 9.31 5.49
N PRO A 23 8.94 9.65 5.00
CA PRO A 23 9.13 10.87 4.21
C PRO A 23 8.20 10.86 2.99
N ALA A 24 7.64 9.72 2.59
CA ALA A 24 6.58 9.59 1.59
C ALA A 24 5.27 10.30 1.97
N LEU A 25 4.83 10.26 3.24
CA LEU A 25 3.66 11.01 3.73
C LEU A 25 3.97 12.51 3.78
N ALA A 26 5.21 12.88 4.12
CA ALA A 26 5.66 14.28 4.08
C ALA A 26 5.86 14.81 2.64
N ALA A 27 6.31 13.96 1.71
CA ALA A 27 6.64 14.33 0.33
C ALA A 27 5.43 14.30 -0.63
N ALA A 28 4.39 13.51 -0.32
CA ALA A 28 3.21 13.38 -1.16
C ALA A 28 2.22 14.56 -1.05
N GLY A 29 2.41 15.49 -0.10
CA GLY A 29 1.49 16.61 0.12
C GLY A 29 0.20 16.19 0.84
N ALA A 30 -0.81 17.08 0.86
CA ALA A 30 -2.01 16.96 1.70
C ALA A 30 -3.01 15.86 1.33
N TYR A 31 -2.77 15.06 0.28
CA TYR A 31 -3.73 14.05 -0.17
C TYR A 31 -3.05 12.76 -0.68
N VAL A 32 -2.88 11.80 0.24
CA VAL A 32 -2.36 10.46 -0.05
C VAL A 32 -3.51 9.45 -0.04
N LEU A 33 -3.40 8.44 -0.90
CA LEU A 33 -4.25 7.26 -0.89
C LEU A 33 -3.43 6.03 -0.47
N PRO A 34 -3.46 5.64 0.82
CA PRO A 34 -2.78 4.45 1.29
C PRO A 34 -3.41 3.17 0.74
N VAL A 35 -2.61 2.25 0.21
CA VAL A 35 -3.07 0.94 -0.26
C VAL A 35 -2.17 -0.18 0.23
N TYR A 36 -2.77 -1.30 0.63
CA TYR A 36 -2.12 -2.60 0.79
C TYR A 36 -2.82 -3.64 -0.09
N ILE A 37 -2.06 -4.52 -0.72
CA ILE A 37 -2.58 -5.56 -1.62
C ILE A 37 -2.22 -6.92 -1.06
N ILE A 38 -3.23 -7.73 -0.76
CA ILE A 38 -3.08 -9.13 -0.39
C ILE A 38 -2.94 -9.92 -1.68
N GLU A 39 -1.74 -10.43 -1.96
CA GLU A 39 -1.47 -11.31 -3.11
C GLU A 39 -1.66 -12.77 -2.71
N PRO A 40 -2.77 -13.45 -3.08
CA PRO A 40 -3.05 -14.81 -2.59
C PRO A 40 -1.98 -15.82 -3.01
N GLU A 41 -1.38 -15.63 -4.18
CA GLU A 41 -0.31 -16.48 -4.70
C GLU A 41 0.96 -16.40 -3.85
N TYR A 42 1.31 -15.21 -3.37
CA TYR A 42 2.42 -15.02 -2.43
C TYR A 42 2.16 -15.76 -1.12
N TRP A 43 0.95 -15.65 -0.56
CA TRP A 43 0.57 -16.34 0.68
C TRP A 43 0.34 -17.86 0.52
N ALA A 44 0.41 -18.37 -0.71
CA ALA A 44 0.41 -19.78 -1.01
C ALA A 44 1.84 -20.36 -1.15
N LEU A 45 2.89 -19.53 -1.10
CA LEU A 45 4.26 -19.99 -1.23
C LEU A 45 4.70 -20.83 -0.02
N PRO A 46 5.55 -21.87 -0.22
CA PRO A 46 5.95 -22.79 0.86
C PRO A 46 6.72 -22.16 2.02
N ASP A 47 7.30 -20.98 1.80
CA ASP A 47 8.07 -20.20 2.77
C ASP A 47 7.20 -19.21 3.57
N THR A 48 5.92 -19.11 3.25
CA THR A 48 4.94 -18.38 4.05
C THR A 48 4.23 -19.29 5.06
N SER A 49 3.68 -18.71 6.13
CA SER A 49 2.95 -19.48 7.14
C SER A 49 1.74 -18.74 7.68
N ALA A 50 0.77 -19.49 8.24
CA ALA A 50 -0.38 -18.92 8.92
C ALA A 50 0.02 -17.98 10.08
N ARG A 51 1.17 -18.23 10.74
CA ARG A 51 1.70 -17.34 11.77
C ARG A 51 2.20 -16.01 11.19
N GLN A 52 2.91 -16.05 10.05
CA GLN A 52 3.31 -14.83 9.35
C GLN A 52 2.08 -14.03 8.89
N TRP A 53 1.04 -14.72 8.41
CA TRP A 53 -0.23 -14.07 8.06
C TRP A 53 -0.90 -13.42 9.26
N ALA A 54 -1.02 -14.13 10.39
CA ALA A 54 -1.64 -13.60 11.60
C ALA A 54 -0.92 -12.32 12.07
N PHE A 55 0.42 -12.34 12.09
CA PHE A 55 1.21 -11.15 12.42
C PHE A 55 0.98 -10.00 11.43
N THR A 56 0.92 -10.29 10.13
CA THR A 56 0.65 -9.29 9.10
C THR A 56 -0.74 -8.69 9.24
N ALA A 57 -1.76 -9.52 9.52
CA ALA A 57 -3.13 -9.08 9.72
C ALA A 57 -3.27 -8.17 10.95
N GLU A 58 -2.61 -8.51 12.06
CA GLU A 58 -2.54 -7.65 13.25
C GLU A 58 -1.86 -6.30 12.94
N ALA A 59 -0.75 -6.32 12.19
CA ALA A 59 -0.07 -5.10 11.78
C ALA A 59 -0.92 -4.24 10.83
N LEU A 60 -1.67 -4.85 9.90
CA LEU A 60 -2.61 -4.14 9.02
C LEU A 60 -3.73 -3.45 9.79
N GLU A 61 -4.26 -4.07 10.84
CA GLU A 61 -5.31 -3.43 11.64
C GLU A 61 -4.76 -2.22 12.41
N SER A 62 -3.54 -2.33 12.98
CA SER A 62 -2.86 -1.19 13.59
C SER A 62 -2.61 -0.07 12.59
N LEU A 63 -2.04 -0.39 11.43
CA LEU A 63 -1.76 0.57 10.36
C LEU A 63 -3.05 1.28 9.90
N ARG A 64 -4.15 0.53 9.74
CA ARG A 64 -5.46 1.08 9.35
C ARG A 64 -5.98 2.06 10.38
N ALA A 65 -5.85 1.77 11.67
CA ALA A 65 -6.27 2.65 12.76
C ALA A 65 -5.45 3.96 12.76
N ASP A 66 -4.13 3.86 12.66
CA ASP A 66 -3.24 5.03 12.64
C ASP A 66 -3.52 5.93 11.43
N LEU A 67 -3.67 5.33 10.24
CA LEU A 67 -4.01 6.01 9.01
C LEU A 67 -5.39 6.68 9.03
N ALA A 68 -6.39 6.01 9.62
CA ALA A 68 -7.71 6.59 9.80
C ALA A 68 -7.69 7.80 10.75
N ALA A 69 -6.89 7.75 11.83
CA ALA A 69 -6.72 8.88 12.75
C ALA A 69 -6.09 10.11 12.06
N MET A 70 -5.32 9.90 11.00
CA MET A 70 -4.76 10.96 10.15
C MET A 70 -5.66 11.39 8.98
N GLY A 71 -6.90 10.87 8.89
CA GLY A 71 -7.86 11.20 7.83
C GLY A 71 -7.56 10.54 6.48
N GLN A 72 -6.67 9.55 6.43
CA GLN A 72 -6.20 8.91 5.21
C GLN A 72 -6.34 7.38 5.33
N PRO A 73 -7.56 6.83 5.42
CA PRO A 73 -7.77 5.42 5.75
C PRO A 73 -7.14 4.46 4.73
N LEU A 74 -6.62 3.33 5.23
CA LEU A 74 -6.01 2.28 4.41
C LEU A 74 -7.02 1.59 3.48
N ILE A 75 -6.72 1.57 2.19
CA ILE A 75 -7.40 0.72 1.22
C ILE A 75 -6.73 -0.65 1.22
N VAL A 76 -7.52 -1.70 1.47
CA VAL A 76 -7.06 -3.08 1.27
C VAL A 76 -7.67 -3.63 -0.02
N ARG A 77 -6.83 -4.24 -0.85
CA ARG A 77 -7.22 -5.00 -2.04
C ARG A 77 -6.69 -6.42 -1.95
N MET A 78 -7.23 -7.30 -2.78
CA MET A 78 -6.78 -8.68 -2.89
C MET A 78 -6.70 -9.04 -4.36
N GLY A 79 -5.60 -9.64 -4.78
CA GLY A 79 -5.33 -10.02 -6.16
C GLY A 79 -3.91 -9.67 -6.60
N ASP A 80 -3.69 -9.66 -7.91
CA ASP A 80 -2.42 -9.24 -8.52
C ASP A 80 -2.15 -7.75 -8.28
N ALA A 81 -0.96 -7.43 -7.79
CA ALA A 81 -0.59 -6.07 -7.41
C ALA A 81 -0.66 -5.11 -8.60
N VAL A 82 -0.11 -5.50 -9.75
CA VAL A 82 -0.08 -4.65 -10.95
C VAL A 82 -1.50 -4.30 -11.41
N THR A 83 -2.39 -5.30 -11.43
CA THR A 83 -3.79 -5.14 -11.83
C THR A 83 -4.55 -4.21 -10.89
N GLU A 84 -4.43 -4.41 -9.58
CA GLU A 84 -5.15 -3.60 -8.59
C GLU A 84 -4.61 -2.16 -8.51
N LEU A 85 -3.28 -1.97 -8.60
CA LEU A 85 -2.67 -0.63 -8.68
C LEU A 85 -3.12 0.11 -9.95
N ALA A 86 -3.08 -0.55 -11.13
CA ALA A 86 -3.54 0.05 -12.37
C ALA A 86 -5.02 0.46 -12.30
N ARG A 87 -5.86 -0.37 -11.68
CA ARG A 87 -7.29 -0.06 -11.45
C ARG A 87 -7.46 1.16 -10.56
N LEU A 88 -6.73 1.24 -9.45
CA LEU A 88 -6.77 2.39 -8.54
C LEU A 88 -6.29 3.67 -9.23
N CYS A 89 -5.18 3.60 -9.95
CA CYS A 89 -4.64 4.75 -10.64
C CYS A 89 -5.61 5.31 -11.69
N LYS A 90 -6.20 4.42 -12.50
CA LYS A 90 -7.19 4.81 -13.50
C LYS A 90 -8.48 5.36 -12.88
N GLY A 91 -8.97 4.73 -11.82
CA GLY A 91 -10.23 5.11 -11.16
C GLY A 91 -10.16 6.46 -10.44
N GLN A 92 -9.00 6.80 -9.88
CA GLN A 92 -8.80 7.99 -9.04
C GLN A 92 -8.01 9.10 -9.74
N GLY A 93 -7.64 8.92 -11.02
CA GLY A 93 -6.83 9.89 -11.78
C GLY A 93 -5.43 10.09 -11.21
N ILE A 94 -4.89 9.07 -10.53
CA ILE A 94 -3.57 9.14 -9.89
C ILE A 94 -2.49 9.05 -10.97
N THR A 95 -1.52 9.95 -10.88
CA THR A 95 -0.38 10.03 -11.80
C THR A 95 0.96 9.79 -11.11
N GLN A 96 0.95 9.71 -9.77
CA GLN A 96 2.14 9.48 -8.96
C GLN A 96 1.88 8.37 -7.94
N MET A 97 2.82 7.44 -7.84
CA MET A 97 2.81 6.36 -6.86
C MET A 97 4.15 6.33 -6.13
N ILE A 98 4.09 6.09 -4.82
CA ILE A 98 5.25 5.89 -3.97
C ILE A 98 5.09 4.54 -3.29
N SER A 99 6.17 3.78 -3.19
CA SER A 99 6.25 2.59 -2.34
C SER A 99 7.61 2.60 -1.64
N HIS A 100 7.69 1.98 -0.46
CA HIS A 100 8.98 1.76 0.16
C HIS A 100 9.76 0.72 -0.66
N GLU A 101 11.04 0.97 -0.93
CA GLU A 101 11.92 -0.02 -1.53
C GLU A 101 12.13 -1.19 -0.56
N GLU A 102 11.82 -2.42 -1.00
CA GLU A 102 12.08 -3.61 -0.22
C GLU A 102 13.42 -4.21 -0.62
N THR A 103 14.41 -4.18 0.27
CA THR A 103 15.62 -5.00 0.11
C THR A 103 15.33 -6.43 0.58
N GLY A 104 14.77 -7.31 -0.28
CA GLY A 104 14.69 -8.75 0.05
C GLY A 104 13.81 -9.65 -0.83
N ASN A 105 14.44 -10.73 -1.32
CA ASN A 105 13.92 -12.00 -1.88
C ASN A 105 13.05 -11.96 -3.14
N GLY A 106 13.65 -11.66 -4.32
CA GLY A 106 13.38 -12.31 -5.62
C GLY A 106 11.96 -12.31 -6.22
N TRP A 107 10.96 -11.79 -5.52
CA TRP A 107 9.58 -11.62 -5.93
C TRP A 107 9.26 -10.16 -5.68
N THR A 108 9.49 -9.31 -6.68
CA THR A 108 9.45 -7.85 -6.47
C THR A 108 8.81 -7.14 -7.64
N TYR A 109 7.80 -6.33 -7.31
CA TYR A 109 7.26 -5.21 -8.09
C TYR A 109 7.45 -3.93 -7.26
#